data_AF-A0A537V0W2-F1
#
_entry.id   AF-A0A537V0W2-F1
#
_cell.length_a   1.000
_cell.length_b   1.000
_cell.length_c   1.000
_cell.angle_alpha   90.00
_cell.angle_beta   90.00
_cell.angle_gamma   90.00
#
_symmetry.space_group_name_H-M   'P 1'
#
loop_
_entity.id
_entity.type
_entity.pdbx_description
1 polymer ?
#
loop_
_entity_poly.entity_id
_entity_poly.type
_entity_poly.pdbx_seq_one_letter_code
_entity_poly.pdbx_strand_id
1 'polypeptide(L)'
;YAETDGRGADIIIDPLGGDIFTAAIRALAWCGRLVVIGFAAGGIPTLKTNYLLLKNIEVSGLQITDYRYRRPAELKAGYAELFAFYERGIVKPAPAVMFPLDRAGEALAGLRDRHIDGRAVLRLRVE
;
A
#
# COMPACT_ATOMS: atom_id res chain seq x y z
N TYR A 1 -3.46 15.13 12.69
CA TYR A 1 -3.63 15.68 14.04
C TYR A 1 -5.05 16.16 14.27
N ALA A 2 -5.61 17.03 13.42
CA ALA A 2 -7.02 17.46 13.57
C ALA A 2 -7.99 16.26 13.57
N GLU A 3 -7.85 15.34 12.61
CA GLU A 3 -8.64 14.10 12.53
C GLU A 3 -8.40 13.08 13.66
N THR A 4 -7.49 13.36 14.59
CA THR A 4 -7.08 12.43 15.65
C THR A 4 -7.01 13.09 17.03
N ASP A 5 -7.68 14.23 17.22
CA ASP A 5 -7.65 15.00 18.48
C ASP A 5 -6.23 15.26 19.00
N GLY A 6 -5.27 15.45 18.09
CA GLY A 6 -3.87 15.66 18.41
C GLY A 6 -3.05 14.40 18.70
N ARG A 7 -3.66 13.21 18.78
CA ARG A 7 -2.96 11.95 19.10
C ARG A 7 -1.98 11.49 18.01
N GLY A 8 -2.34 11.68 16.75
CA GLY A 8 -1.64 11.05 15.60
C GLY A 8 -2.17 9.66 15.27
N ALA A 9 -1.60 9.02 14.25
CA ALA A 9 -2.01 7.69 13.76
C ALA A 9 -1.23 6.57 14.44
N ASP A 10 -1.90 5.52 14.92
CA ASP A 10 -1.21 4.39 15.57
C ASP A 10 -0.36 3.58 14.57
N ILE A 11 -0.86 3.40 13.34
CA ILE A 11 -0.14 2.70 12.27
C ILE A 11 -0.23 3.53 10.99
N ILE A 12 0.90 3.68 10.29
CA ILE A 12 0.95 4.24 8.94
C ILE A 12 1.55 3.21 8.00
N ILE A 13 0.88 3.00 6.87
CA ILE A 13 1.39 2.18 5.76
C ILE A 13 1.77 3.14 4.63
N ASP A 14 3.06 3.23 4.30
CA ASP A 14 3.59 4.21 3.35
C ASP A 14 4.02 3.56 2.02
N PRO A 15 3.22 3.68 0.94
CA PRO A 15 3.60 3.25 -0.39
C PRO A 15 4.32 4.34 -1.21
N LEU A 16 4.50 5.54 -0.66
CA LEU A 16 4.86 6.74 -1.41
C LEU A 16 6.33 7.13 -1.20
N GLY A 17 6.82 7.16 0.03
CA GLY A 17 8.18 7.62 0.34
C GLY A 17 8.37 9.13 0.17
N GLY A 18 9.58 9.56 -0.25
CA GLY A 18 9.90 10.97 -0.50
C GLY A 18 9.60 11.92 0.67
N ASP A 19 9.12 13.12 0.37
CA ASP A 19 8.74 14.12 1.39
C ASP A 19 7.52 13.68 2.21
N ILE A 20 6.67 12.82 1.64
CA ILE A 20 5.47 12.29 2.30
C ILE A 20 5.85 11.42 3.49
N PHE A 21 6.94 10.65 3.39
CA PHE A 21 7.48 9.89 4.53
C PHE A 21 7.82 10.79 5.72
N THR A 22 8.42 11.96 5.48
CA THR A 22 8.76 12.91 6.55
C THR A 22 7.50 13.44 7.25
N ALA A 23 6.45 13.73 6.48
CA ALA A 23 5.16 14.11 7.03
C ALA A 23 4.50 12.96 7.80
N ALA A 24 4.58 11.73 7.28
CA ALA A 24 4.04 10.53 7.91
C ALA A 24 4.69 10.24 9.28
N ILE A 25 6.02 10.30 9.38
CA ILE A 25 6.75 10.13 10.65
C ILE A 25 6.28 11.13 11.71
N ARG A 26 6.01 12.38 11.30
CA ARG A 26 5.46 13.40 12.19
C ARG A 26 4.03 13.05 12.59
N ALA A 27 3.19 12.63 11.65
CA ALA A 27 1.79 12.29 11.89
C ALA A 27 1.56 11.03 12.76
N LEU A 28 2.57 10.19 12.94
CA LEU A 28 2.48 8.97 13.76
C LEU A 28 2.17 9.29 15.25
N ALA A 29 1.46 8.43 15.96
CA ALA A 29 1.23 8.58 17.38
C ALA A 29 2.48 8.22 18.20
N TRP A 30 2.51 8.58 19.48
CA TRP A 30 3.47 8.03 20.43
C TRP A 30 3.30 6.51 20.49
N CYS A 31 4.41 5.76 20.44
CA CYS A 31 4.43 4.28 20.32
C CYS A 31 3.78 3.72 19.04
N GLY A 32 3.57 4.54 18.00
CA GLY A 32 3.05 4.08 16.73
C GLY A 32 4.08 3.37 15.84
N ARG A 33 3.60 2.76 14.74
CA ARG A 33 4.41 2.04 13.75
C ARG A 33 4.21 2.58 12.34
N LEU A 34 5.31 2.85 11.62
CA LEU A 34 5.28 3.12 10.19
C LEU A 34 5.88 1.94 9.40
N VAL A 35 5.12 1.42 8.44
CA VAL A 35 5.56 0.33 7.55
C VAL A 35 5.79 0.88 6.14
N VAL A 36 7.03 0.83 5.68
CA VAL A 36 7.43 1.23 4.34
C VAL A 36 7.13 0.10 3.36
N ILE A 37 6.31 0.38 2.33
CA ILE A 37 5.93 -0.57 1.29
C ILE A 37 6.47 -0.16 -0.09
N GLY A 38 6.63 1.14 -0.35
CA GLY A 38 7.03 1.61 -1.67
C GLY A 38 7.49 3.07 -1.74
N PHE A 39 7.90 3.46 -2.93
CA PHE A 39 8.48 4.78 -3.23
C PHE A 39 7.78 5.43 -4.44
N ALA A 40 6.45 5.31 -4.54
CA ALA A 40 5.69 5.77 -5.70
C ALA A 40 5.72 7.28 -5.91
N ALA A 41 6.02 8.07 -4.87
CA ALA A 41 6.25 9.51 -5.00
C ALA A 41 7.68 9.85 -5.48
N GLY A 42 8.54 8.85 -5.64
CA GLY A 42 9.95 9.02 -5.95
C GLY A 42 10.80 9.37 -4.72
N GLY A 43 12.11 9.18 -4.86
CA GLY A 43 13.09 9.46 -3.80
C GLY A 43 13.09 8.44 -2.67
N ILE A 44 14.29 8.12 -2.16
CA ILE A 44 14.45 7.26 -0.98
C ILE A 44 14.57 8.16 0.25
N PRO A 45 13.63 8.10 1.20
CA PRO A 45 13.64 8.99 2.36
C PRO A 45 14.77 8.62 3.31
N THR A 46 15.27 9.64 4.02
CA THR A 46 16.21 9.46 5.13
C THR A 46 15.45 9.64 6.45
N LEU A 47 15.54 8.64 7.33
CA LEU A 47 14.99 8.73 8.68
C LEU A 47 16.02 9.30 9.65
N LYS A 48 15.67 10.42 10.29
CA LYS A 48 16.44 10.90 11.45
C LYS A 48 16.04 10.09 12.68
N THR A 49 16.99 9.39 13.28
CA THR A 49 16.74 8.41 14.36
C THR A 49 16.23 9.05 15.66
N ASN A 50 16.39 10.37 15.84
CA ASN A 50 15.80 11.09 16.97
C ASN A 50 14.27 10.99 17.00
N TYR A 51 13.59 10.82 15.86
CA TYR A 51 12.15 10.58 15.84
C TYR A 51 11.76 9.25 16.49
N LEU A 52 12.58 8.20 16.29
CA LEU A 52 12.37 6.89 16.93
C LEU A 52 12.40 7.03 18.46
N LEU A 53 13.46 7.68 18.96
CA LEU A 53 13.67 7.89 20.38
C LEU A 53 12.57 8.75 21.02
N LEU A 54 12.28 9.92 20.46
CA LEU A 54 11.41 10.91 21.12
C LEU A 54 9.94 10.49 21.15
N LYS A 55 9.49 9.70 20.17
CA LYS A 55 8.10 9.25 20.07
C LYS A 55 7.93 7.77 20.44
N ASN A 56 9.01 7.06 20.79
CA ASN A 56 9.02 5.61 21.00
C ASN A 56 8.44 4.81 19.81
N ILE A 57 8.68 5.26 18.59
CA ILE A 57 8.03 4.69 17.39
C ILE A 57 8.88 3.58 16.76
N GLU A 58 8.24 2.74 15.97
CA GLU A 58 8.88 1.74 15.12
C GLU A 58 8.77 2.12 13.63
N VAL A 59 9.84 1.85 12.88
CA VAL A 59 9.82 1.91 11.41
C VAL A 59 10.31 0.57 10.87
N SER A 60 9.49 -0.08 10.05
CA SER A 60 9.81 -1.37 9.42
C SER A 60 9.51 -1.35 7.92
N GLY A 61 10.08 -2.31 7.18
CA GLY A 61 9.83 -2.48 5.75
C GLY A 61 9.07 -3.76 5.47
N LEU A 62 8.12 -3.71 4.53
CA LEU A 62 7.42 -4.88 4.03
C LEU A 62 7.63 -5.03 2.52
N GLN A 63 8.54 -5.92 2.15
CA GLN A 63 8.69 -6.38 0.78
C GLN A 63 7.89 -7.68 0.66
N ILE A 64 6.68 -7.61 0.11
CA ILE A 64 5.76 -8.76 0.04
C ILE A 64 6.12 -9.77 -1.07
N THR A 65 6.84 -9.34 -2.10
CA THR A 65 7.16 -10.19 -3.26
C THR A 65 8.10 -11.35 -2.88
N ASP A 66 9.00 -11.14 -1.92
CA ASP A 66 9.96 -12.11 -1.41
C ASP A 66 9.27 -13.21 -0.61
N TYR A 67 8.11 -12.94 0.01
CA TYR A 67 7.38 -13.94 0.79
C TYR A 67 6.94 -15.12 -0.07
N ARG A 68 6.73 -14.90 -1.38
CA ARG A 68 6.42 -15.99 -2.34
C ARG A 68 7.49 -17.07 -2.35
N TYR A 69 8.75 -16.68 -2.11
CA TYR A 69 9.91 -17.58 -2.20
C TYR A 69 10.45 -17.95 -0.81
N ARG A 70 10.53 -16.97 0.10
CA ARG A 70 11.15 -17.15 1.42
C ARG A 70 10.20 -17.75 2.44
N ARG A 71 8.91 -17.40 2.37
CA ARG A 71 7.88 -17.74 3.37
C ARG A 71 6.53 -18.10 2.72
N PRO A 72 6.51 -19.06 1.77
CA PRO A 72 5.30 -19.34 0.97
C PRO A 72 4.10 -19.79 1.81
N ALA A 73 4.33 -20.48 2.94
CA ALA A 73 3.27 -20.90 3.85
C ALA A 73 2.57 -19.70 4.53
N GLU A 74 3.35 -18.73 5.01
CA GLU A 74 2.83 -17.51 5.62
C GLU A 74 2.05 -16.69 4.60
N LEU A 75 2.57 -16.56 3.38
CA LEU A 75 1.87 -15.87 2.29
C LEU A 75 0.54 -16.55 1.94
N LYS A 76 0.53 -17.89 1.84
CA LYS A 76 -0.68 -18.67 1.58
C LYS A 76 -1.72 -18.46 2.67
N ALA A 77 -1.31 -18.47 3.94
CA ALA A 77 -2.20 -18.21 5.07
C ALA A 77 -2.80 -16.79 4.99
N GLY A 78 -1.98 -15.78 4.69
CA GLY A 78 -2.46 -14.40 4.52
C GLY A 78 -3.47 -14.25 3.38
N TYR A 79 -3.26 -14.92 2.24
CA TYR A 79 -4.25 -14.93 1.17
C TYR A 79 -5.55 -15.65 1.57
N ALA A 80 -5.46 -16.77 2.28
CA ALA A 80 -6.65 -17.48 2.76
C ALA A 80 -7.51 -16.58 3.68
N GLU A 81 -6.88 -15.84 4.59
CA GLU A 81 -7.57 -14.87 5.44
C GLU A 81 -8.19 -13.72 4.64
N LEU A 82 -7.46 -13.17 3.66
CA LEU A 82 -7.98 -12.13 2.76
C LEU A 82 -9.22 -12.60 2.00
N PHE A 83 -9.23 -13.84 1.49
CA PHE A 83 -10.39 -14.40 0.79
C PHE A 83 -11.56 -14.64 1.75
N ALA A 84 -11.31 -15.08 2.98
CA ALA A 84 -12.36 -15.18 4.00
C ALA A 84 -12.96 -13.79 4.32
N PHE A 85 -12.16 -12.72 4.33
CA PHE A 85 -12.68 -11.36 4.50
C PHE A 85 -13.54 -10.90 3.32
N TYR A 86 -13.16 -11.29 2.10
CA TYR A 86 -13.95 -11.04 0.90
C TYR A 86 -15.29 -11.78 0.94
N GLU A 87 -15.30 -13.07 1.29
CA GLU A 87 -16.52 -13.88 1.42
C GLU A 87 -17.49 -13.32 2.47
N ARG A 88 -16.96 -12.74 3.56
CA ARG A 88 -17.76 -12.05 4.59
C ARG A 88 -18.16 -10.61 4.21
N GLY A 89 -17.75 -10.11 3.05
CA GLY A 89 -18.05 -8.75 2.59
C GLY A 89 -17.31 -7.63 3.33
N ILE A 90 -16.28 -7.96 4.14
CA ILE A 90 -15.44 -6.99 4.87
C ILE A 90 -14.50 -6.29 3.88
N VAL A 91 -13.88 -7.07 2.99
CA VAL A 91 -13.04 -6.55 1.91
C VAL A 91 -13.87 -6.57 0.62
N LYS A 92 -13.97 -5.42 -0.03
CA LYS A 92 -14.60 -5.28 -1.35
C LYS A 92 -13.52 -4.98 -2.39
N PRO A 93 -13.55 -5.63 -3.56
CA PRO A 93 -12.62 -5.32 -4.63
C PRO A 93 -12.82 -3.88 -5.08
N ALA A 94 -11.72 -3.21 -5.41
CA ALA A 94 -11.79 -1.90 -6.04
C ALA A 94 -12.51 -2.01 -7.40
N PRO A 95 -13.15 -0.92 -7.88
CA PRO A 95 -13.67 -0.86 -9.23
C PRO A 95 -12.63 -1.28 -10.26
N ALA A 96 -13.08 -1.97 -11.30
CA ALA A 96 -12.23 -2.39 -12.40
C ALA A 96 -12.83 -1.94 -13.73
N VAL A 97 -11.98 -1.39 -14.59
CA VAL A 97 -12.31 -1.06 -15.97
C VAL A 97 -11.73 -2.16 -16.86
N MET A 98 -12.61 -2.79 -17.63
CA MET A 98 -12.27 -3.92 -18.49
C MET A 98 -11.87 -3.41 -19.87
N PHE A 99 -10.72 -3.87 -20.37
CA PHE A 99 -10.27 -3.62 -21.74
C PHE A 99 -10.06 -4.95 -22.46
N PRO A 100 -10.40 -5.08 -23.74
CA PRO A 100 -9.92 -6.20 -24.53
C PRO A 100 -8.38 -6.12 -24.65
N LEU A 101 -7.72 -7.28 -24.78
CA LEU A 101 -6.25 -7.34 -24.82
C LEU A 101 -5.64 -6.47 -25.93
N ASP A 102 -6.29 -6.36 -27.09
CA ASP A 102 -5.87 -5.51 -28.23
C ASP A 102 -6.01 -4.00 -27.97
N ARG A 103 -6.54 -3.61 -26.80
CA ARG A 103 -6.61 -2.24 -26.29
C ARG A 103 -5.70 -2.00 -25.08
N ALA A 104 -4.69 -2.86 -24.86
CA ALA A 104 -3.74 -2.70 -23.76
C ALA A 104 -3.06 -1.32 -23.72
N GLY A 105 -2.78 -0.73 -24.89
CA GLY A 105 -2.21 0.63 -24.98
C GLY A 105 -3.13 1.70 -24.38
N GLU A 106 -4.44 1.59 -24.61
CA GLU A 106 -5.43 2.51 -24.01
C GLU A 106 -5.53 2.32 -22.50
N ALA A 107 -5.52 1.08 -22.03
CA ALA A 107 -5.52 0.76 -20.60
C ALA A 107 -4.30 1.39 -19.89
N LEU A 108 -3.10 1.27 -20.48
CA LEU A 108 -1.87 1.84 -19.94
C LEU A 108 -1.87 3.38 -19.99
N ALA A 109 -2.36 3.98 -21.08
CA ALA A 109 -2.52 5.42 -21.18
C ALA A 109 -3.48 5.95 -20.11
N GLY A 110 -4.62 5.28 -19.91
CA GLY A 110 -5.60 5.63 -18.89
C GLY A 110 -5.04 5.56 -17.46
N LEU A 111 -4.19 4.58 -17.16
CA LEU A 111 -3.49 4.51 -15.87
C LEU A 111 -2.49 5.65 -15.70
N ARG A 112 -1.67 5.94 -16.72
CA ARG A 112 -0.68 7.02 -16.70
C ARG A 112 -1.34 8.38 -16.49
N ASP A 113 -2.42 8.62 -17.23
CA ASP A 113 -3.14 9.90 -17.25
C ASP A 113 -4.15 10.01 -16.09
N ARG A 114 -4.19 9.01 -15.19
CA ARG A 114 -5.06 8.94 -14.00
C ARG A 114 -6.56 9.04 -14.30
N HIS A 115 -6.98 8.51 -15.45
CA HIS A 115 -8.38 8.43 -15.85
C HIS A 115 -9.08 7.11 -15.44
N ILE A 116 -8.34 6.17 -14.86
CA ILE A 116 -8.88 4.89 -14.39
C ILE A 116 -8.91 4.90 -12.87
N ASP A 117 -10.12 4.85 -12.32
CA ASP A 117 -10.34 4.61 -10.90
C ASP A 117 -10.23 3.10 -10.61
N GLY A 118 -9.30 2.73 -9.74
CA GLY A 118 -9.09 1.34 -9.32
C GLY A 118 -8.16 0.55 -10.25
N ARG A 119 -8.67 -0.48 -10.92
CA ARG A 119 -7.86 -1.43 -11.70
C ARG A 119 -8.21 -1.42 -13.18
N ALA A 120 -7.21 -1.39 -14.05
CA ALA A 120 -7.37 -1.78 -15.44
C ALA A 120 -7.20 -3.30 -15.57
N VAL A 121 -8.16 -4.00 -16.17
CA VAL A 121 -8.10 -5.46 -16.36
C VAL A 121 -8.17 -5.77 -17.85
N LEU A 122 -7.18 -6.50 -18.35
CA LEU A 122 -7.15 -6.96 -19.73
C LEU A 122 -7.87 -8.31 -19.83
N ARG A 123 -8.94 -8.35 -20.63
CA ARG A 123 -9.64 -9.58 -20.96
C ARG A 123 -8.93 -10.27 -22.12
N LEU A 124 -8.32 -11.41 -21.82
CA LEU A 124 -7.91 -12.37 -22.84
C LEU A 124 -9.20 -12.91 -23.48
N ARG A 125 -9.27 -12.97 -24.81
CA ARG A 125 -10.40 -13.64 -25.47
C ARG A 125 -10.47 -15.07 -24.92
N VAL A 126 -11.62 -15.41 -24.33
CA VAL A 126 -12.02 -16.81 -24.14
C VAL A 126 -12.97 -17.04 -25.29
N GLU A 127 -12.63 -17.97 -26.18
CA GLU A 127 -13.60 -18.52 -27.14
C GLU A 127 -14.83 -19.06 -26.42
#